data_AF-A0A1G4E9P6-F1
#
_entry.id   AF-A0A1G4E9P6-F1
#
_cell.length_a   1.000
_cell.length_b   1.000
_cell.length_c   1.000
_cell.angle_alpha   90.00
_cell.angle_beta   90.00
_cell.angle_gamma   90.00
#
_symmetry.space_group_name_H-M   'P 1'
#
loop_
_entity.id
_entity.type
_entity.pdbx_description
1 polymer ?
#
loop_
_entity_poly.entity_id
_entity_poly.type
_entity_poly.pdbx_seq_one_letter_code
_entity_poly.pdbx_strand_id
1 'polypeptide(L)'
;MENSIYTYVDKFPDFASKIPESQIVSGSEIRTNCETFKKSTTYQGNETEFINKCTNIVNYIDTVKLDVSSIPAYFKYINYWFYDTLKDIDPFLSNDLLNSFYNKISKLSDYQSHKKPIKKEIYNELKDLYNLHEHLIKYKKDSTLESKPSCDDGDKGAELYESYVVKCKWMQNYDYCNSLKKFREEYEKHSSQENKCLVKMQYLTPFTSFGSWLRPRLPGGKNKTKKLEKKMQELQNTPDDRNSRYKLPYHSSYS
;
A
#
# COMPACT_ATOMS: atom_id res chain seq x y z
N MET A 1 2.17 -3.65 19.37
CA MET A 1 2.44 -2.72 18.27
C MET A 1 1.56 -3.11 17.11
N GLU A 2 0.77 -2.18 16.60
CA GLU A 2 -0.08 -2.44 15.44
C GLU A 2 0.79 -2.46 14.19
N ASN A 3 0.86 -3.61 13.49
CA ASN A 3 1.63 -3.70 12.26
C ASN A 3 1.03 -2.78 11.19
N SER A 4 1.89 -1.98 10.55
CA SER A 4 1.54 -1.05 9.49
C SER A 4 0.75 -1.72 8.35
N ILE A 5 -0.10 -0.95 7.66
CA ILE A 5 -0.88 -1.49 6.52
C ILE A 5 0.03 -1.89 5.35
N TYR A 6 1.14 -1.17 5.14
CA TYR A 6 2.14 -1.48 4.11
C TYR A 6 2.83 -2.84 4.30
N THR A 7 2.84 -3.39 5.52
CA THR A 7 3.44 -4.70 5.81
C THR A 7 2.70 -5.87 5.11
N TYR A 8 1.46 -5.67 4.70
CA TYR A 8 0.59 -6.73 4.18
C TYR A 8 0.08 -6.49 2.75
N VAL A 9 0.42 -5.35 2.15
CA VAL A 9 -0.12 -4.94 0.84
C VAL A 9 0.27 -5.90 -0.29
N ASP A 10 1.39 -6.62 -0.13
CA ASP A 10 1.83 -7.68 -1.04
C ASP A 10 0.84 -8.84 -1.14
N LYS A 11 0.03 -9.06 -0.10
CA LYS A 11 -1.03 -10.08 -0.09
C LYS A 11 -2.35 -9.60 -0.71
N PHE A 12 -2.52 -8.30 -0.95
CA PHE A 12 -3.81 -7.75 -1.39
C PHE A 12 -4.22 -8.27 -2.78
N PRO A 13 -3.35 -8.27 -3.80
CA PRO A 13 -3.74 -8.78 -5.12
C PRO A 13 -4.02 -10.29 -5.10
N ASP A 14 -3.30 -11.05 -4.26
CA ASP A 14 -3.57 -12.47 -4.04
C ASP A 14 -4.97 -12.70 -3.46
N PHE A 15 -5.36 -11.97 -2.40
CA PHE A 15 -6.73 -12.00 -1.89
C PHE A 15 -7.75 -11.60 -2.97
N ALA A 16 -7.49 -10.52 -3.71
CA ALA A 16 -8.39 -10.03 -4.75
C ALA A 16 -8.66 -11.09 -5.83
N SER A 17 -7.65 -11.89 -6.19
CA SER A 17 -7.75 -12.99 -7.17
C SER A 17 -8.34 -14.29 -6.61
N LYS A 18 -8.12 -14.58 -5.32
CA LYS A 18 -8.60 -15.81 -4.66
C LYS A 18 -10.02 -15.71 -4.15
N ILE A 19 -10.50 -14.50 -3.83
CA ILE A 19 -11.90 -14.28 -3.50
C ILE A 19 -12.70 -14.69 -4.73
N PRO A 20 -13.41 -15.82 -4.65
CA PRO A 20 -13.97 -16.42 -5.83
C PRO A 20 -15.02 -15.48 -6.42
N GLU A 21 -15.12 -15.46 -7.74
CA GLU A 21 -16.27 -14.86 -8.44
C GLU A 21 -17.53 -15.75 -8.30
N SER A 22 -17.44 -16.90 -7.62
CA SER A 22 -18.35 -18.04 -7.76
C SER A 22 -19.77 -17.81 -7.27
N GLN A 23 -20.71 -18.31 -8.10
CA GLN A 23 -22.11 -18.66 -7.85
C GLN A 23 -22.75 -17.99 -6.63
N ILE A 24 -23.36 -16.85 -6.91
CA ILE A 24 -24.29 -16.14 -6.05
C ILE A 24 -25.26 -17.15 -5.43
N VAL A 25 -25.11 -17.44 -4.15
CA VAL A 25 -26.18 -18.09 -3.38
C VAL A 25 -27.23 -17.01 -3.13
N SER A 26 -28.20 -16.92 -4.05
CA SER A 26 -29.35 -16.03 -3.93
C SER A 26 -30.06 -16.32 -2.60
N GLY A 27 -30.29 -15.29 -1.79
CA GLY A 27 -31.03 -15.39 -0.53
C GLY A 27 -30.21 -15.63 0.75
N SER A 28 -28.87 -15.60 0.70
CA SER A 28 -28.07 -15.63 1.94
C SER A 28 -28.21 -14.33 2.74
N GLU A 29 -28.24 -14.43 4.08
CA GLU A 29 -28.31 -13.28 5.01
C GLU A 29 -27.24 -12.22 4.70
N ILE A 30 -26.04 -12.68 4.35
CA ILE A 30 -24.89 -11.82 3.99
C ILE A 30 -25.20 -10.97 2.76
N ARG A 31 -25.83 -11.53 1.73
CA ARG A 31 -26.22 -10.78 0.54
C ARG A 31 -27.24 -9.71 0.90
N THR A 32 -28.26 -10.05 1.71
CA THR A 32 -29.26 -9.09 2.20
C THR A 32 -28.61 -7.96 3.01
N ASN A 33 -27.60 -8.26 3.84
CA ASN A 33 -26.85 -7.27 4.58
C ASN A 33 -26.05 -6.33 3.64
N CYS A 34 -25.41 -6.87 2.61
CA CYS A 34 -24.71 -6.09 1.57
C CYS A 34 -25.66 -5.20 0.76
N GLU A 35 -26.84 -5.71 0.36
CA GLU A 35 -27.89 -4.96 -0.32
C GLU A 35 -28.41 -3.80 0.54
N THR A 36 -28.70 -4.09 1.82
CA THR A 36 -29.16 -3.10 2.79
C THR A 36 -28.10 -2.02 3.04
N PHE A 37 -26.84 -2.42 3.17
CA PHE A 37 -25.73 -1.48 3.31
C PHE A 37 -25.60 -0.59 2.07
N LYS A 38 -25.62 -1.18 0.87
CA LYS A 38 -25.52 -0.42 -0.39
C LYS A 38 -26.61 0.64 -0.52
N LYS A 39 -27.86 0.31 -0.17
CA LYS A 39 -28.99 1.26 -0.14
C LYS A 39 -28.80 2.41 0.83
N SER A 40 -28.01 2.22 1.89
CA SER A 40 -27.66 3.28 2.84
C SER A 40 -26.50 4.19 2.39
N THR A 41 -25.95 3.96 1.20
CA THR A 41 -24.86 4.75 0.63
C THR A 41 -25.36 5.53 -0.59
N THR A 42 -24.75 6.68 -0.88
CA THR A 42 -24.97 7.45 -2.12
C THR A 42 -24.12 6.96 -3.29
N TYR A 43 -23.46 5.79 -3.16
CA TYR A 43 -22.57 5.22 -4.18
C TYR A 43 -23.30 5.06 -5.53
N GLN A 44 -22.75 5.68 -6.58
CA GLN A 44 -23.32 5.70 -7.94
C GLN A 44 -22.73 4.64 -8.87
N GLY A 45 -21.74 3.86 -8.43
CA GLY A 45 -21.17 2.80 -9.26
C GLY A 45 -22.09 1.59 -9.40
N ASN A 46 -21.59 0.55 -10.08
CA ASN A 46 -22.38 -0.65 -10.38
C ASN A 46 -22.86 -1.34 -9.09
N GLU A 47 -24.16 -1.26 -8.82
CA GLU A 47 -24.79 -1.80 -7.62
C GLU A 47 -24.63 -3.32 -7.53
N THR A 48 -24.89 -4.03 -8.63
CA THR A 48 -24.78 -5.49 -8.69
C THR A 48 -23.34 -5.94 -8.41
N GLU A 49 -22.36 -5.24 -8.99
CA GLU A 49 -20.94 -5.53 -8.78
C GLU A 49 -20.53 -5.31 -7.31
N PHE A 50 -20.96 -4.20 -6.71
CA PHE A 50 -20.73 -3.92 -5.30
C PHE A 50 -21.29 -5.03 -4.40
N ILE A 51 -22.57 -5.38 -4.60
CA ILE A 51 -23.26 -6.38 -3.77
C ILE A 51 -22.56 -7.74 -3.90
N ASN A 52 -22.20 -8.14 -5.11
CA ASN A 52 -21.51 -9.41 -5.36
C ASN A 52 -20.13 -9.41 -4.70
N LYS A 53 -19.32 -8.35 -4.88
CA LYS A 53 -17.99 -8.27 -4.29
C LYS A 53 -18.04 -8.23 -2.76
N CYS A 54 -18.96 -7.45 -2.18
CA CYS A 54 -19.24 -7.43 -0.74
C CYS A 54 -19.57 -8.83 -0.22
N THR A 55 -20.50 -9.54 -0.88
CA THR A 55 -20.93 -10.88 -0.49
C THR A 55 -19.75 -11.86 -0.51
N ASN A 56 -18.94 -11.83 -1.55
CA ASN A 56 -17.82 -12.75 -1.71
C ASN A 56 -16.70 -12.48 -0.70
N ILE A 57 -16.40 -11.20 -0.41
CA ILE A 57 -15.45 -10.81 0.63
C ILE A 57 -15.90 -11.34 2.00
N VAL A 58 -17.18 -11.18 2.33
CA VAL A 58 -17.70 -11.58 3.65
C VAL A 58 -17.75 -13.11 3.77
N ASN A 59 -18.10 -13.82 2.70
CA ASN A 59 -18.07 -15.28 2.68
C ASN A 59 -16.66 -15.86 2.80
N TYR A 60 -15.66 -15.21 2.20
CA TYR A 60 -14.28 -15.67 2.22
C TYR A 60 -13.62 -15.56 3.61
N ILE A 61 -14.22 -14.84 4.57
CA ILE A 61 -13.75 -14.77 5.97
C ILE A 61 -13.59 -16.18 6.55
N ASP A 62 -14.52 -17.10 6.31
CA ASP A 62 -14.46 -18.44 6.88
C ASP A 62 -13.31 -19.29 6.30
N THR A 63 -12.94 -19.03 5.04
CA THR A 63 -11.75 -19.62 4.42
C THR A 63 -10.47 -19.05 5.04
N VAL A 64 -10.41 -17.73 5.25
CA VAL A 64 -9.23 -17.07 5.84
C VAL A 64 -9.02 -17.45 7.30
N LYS A 65 -10.09 -17.71 8.07
CA LYS A 65 -10.01 -18.16 9.47
C LYS A 65 -9.17 -19.43 9.64
N LEU A 66 -9.04 -20.26 8.62
CA LEU A 66 -8.21 -21.46 8.64
C LEU A 66 -6.71 -21.14 8.73
N ASP A 67 -6.30 -19.92 8.33
CA ASP A 67 -4.96 -19.38 8.50
C ASP A 67 -5.00 -18.12 9.35
N VAL A 68 -4.84 -18.29 10.67
CA VAL A 68 -4.83 -17.20 11.66
C VAL A 68 -3.82 -16.11 11.31
N SER A 69 -2.72 -16.45 10.65
CA SER A 69 -1.68 -15.48 10.24
C SER A 69 -2.14 -14.53 9.13
N SER A 70 -3.16 -14.94 8.36
CA SER A 70 -3.73 -14.16 7.25
C SER A 70 -4.89 -13.27 7.67
N ILE A 71 -5.48 -13.47 8.85
CA ILE A 71 -6.59 -12.65 9.36
C ILE A 71 -6.22 -11.15 9.39
N PRO A 72 -5.09 -10.69 9.98
CA PRO A 72 -4.77 -9.27 10.00
C PRO A 72 -4.56 -8.66 8.60
N ALA A 73 -3.98 -9.44 7.68
CA ALA A 73 -3.76 -9.02 6.31
C ALA A 73 -5.07 -8.87 5.55
N TYR A 74 -5.99 -9.82 5.76
CA TYR A 74 -7.27 -9.86 5.08
C TYR A 74 -8.17 -8.69 5.48
N PHE A 75 -8.28 -8.36 6.77
CA PHE A 75 -9.07 -7.19 7.18
C PHE A 75 -8.46 -5.86 6.74
N LYS A 76 -7.13 -5.77 6.62
CA LYS A 76 -6.49 -4.62 5.99
C LYS A 76 -6.86 -4.50 4.51
N TYR A 77 -6.93 -5.63 3.80
CA TYR A 77 -7.44 -5.67 2.43
C TYR A 77 -8.93 -5.24 2.36
N ILE A 78 -9.78 -5.68 3.29
CA ILE A 78 -11.19 -5.24 3.36
C ILE A 78 -11.28 -3.72 3.50
N ASN A 79 -10.55 -3.13 4.46
CA ASN A 79 -10.53 -1.68 4.65
C ASN A 79 -10.03 -0.95 3.38
N TYR A 80 -9.01 -1.49 2.71
CA TYR A 80 -8.50 -0.96 1.45
C TYR A 80 -9.53 -1.02 0.32
N TRP A 81 -10.13 -2.18 0.07
CA TRP A 81 -11.17 -2.36 -0.94
C TRP A 81 -12.37 -1.45 -0.69
N PHE A 82 -12.80 -1.34 0.58
CA PHE A 82 -13.92 -0.50 0.97
C PHE A 82 -13.65 0.97 0.67
N TYR A 83 -12.45 1.46 1.04
CA TYR A 83 -12.04 2.82 0.70
C TYR A 83 -11.93 3.01 -0.81
N ASP A 84 -11.26 2.12 -1.54
CA ASP A 84 -11.10 2.17 -3.01
C ASP A 84 -12.45 2.32 -3.73
N THR A 85 -13.47 1.62 -3.23
CA THR A 85 -14.82 1.58 -3.80
C THR A 85 -15.63 2.84 -3.49
N LEU A 86 -15.45 3.44 -2.31
CA LEU A 86 -16.32 4.52 -1.82
C LEU A 86 -15.61 5.88 -1.66
N LYS A 87 -14.32 5.99 -2.00
CA LYS A 87 -13.50 7.22 -1.87
C LYS A 87 -14.05 8.45 -2.59
N ASP A 88 -14.87 8.24 -3.62
CA ASP A 88 -15.48 9.32 -4.42
C ASP A 88 -16.82 9.80 -3.83
N ILE A 89 -17.34 9.10 -2.81
CA ILE A 89 -18.38 9.63 -1.94
C ILE A 89 -17.75 10.69 -1.03
N ASP A 90 -18.56 11.64 -0.58
CA ASP A 90 -18.18 12.67 0.38
C ASP A 90 -17.15 12.16 1.42
N PRO A 91 -15.90 12.69 1.41
CA PRO A 91 -14.84 12.27 2.32
C PRO A 91 -15.21 12.39 3.80
N PHE A 92 -16.13 13.30 4.16
CA PHE A 92 -16.61 13.45 5.52
C PHE A 92 -17.39 12.21 6.01
N LEU A 93 -17.95 11.42 5.10
CA LEU A 93 -18.73 10.22 5.42
C LEU A 93 -17.89 8.94 5.49
N SER A 94 -16.61 8.97 5.10
CA SER A 94 -15.79 7.75 4.95
C SER A 94 -15.73 6.90 6.23
N ASN A 95 -15.56 7.54 7.40
CA ASN A 95 -15.52 6.84 8.69
C ASN A 95 -16.88 6.28 9.09
N ASP A 96 -17.95 7.04 8.89
CA ASP A 96 -19.31 6.64 9.26
C ASP A 96 -19.81 5.51 8.38
N LEU A 97 -19.48 5.55 7.08
CA LEU A 97 -19.74 4.46 6.14
C LEU A 97 -18.99 3.20 6.56
N LEU A 98 -17.71 3.31 6.92
CA LEU A 98 -16.92 2.18 7.38
C LEU A 98 -17.47 1.59 8.68
N ASN A 99 -17.88 2.44 9.64
CA ASN A 99 -18.55 2.03 10.86
C ASN A 99 -19.85 1.27 10.55
N SER A 100 -20.70 1.85 9.69
CA SER A 100 -21.94 1.22 9.27
C SER A 100 -21.70 -0.11 8.55
N PHE A 101 -20.63 -0.22 7.76
CA PHE A 101 -20.29 -1.44 7.02
C PHE A 101 -19.98 -2.60 7.98
N TYR A 102 -19.09 -2.37 8.95
CA TYR A 102 -18.74 -3.38 9.95
C TYR A 102 -19.91 -3.71 10.90
N ASN A 103 -20.79 -2.75 11.19
CA ASN A 103 -21.93 -2.97 12.09
C ASN A 103 -23.09 -3.73 11.42
N LYS A 104 -23.41 -3.43 10.15
CA LYS A 104 -24.59 -3.99 9.47
C LYS A 104 -24.36 -5.37 8.88
N ILE A 105 -23.11 -5.78 8.72
CA ILE A 105 -22.77 -7.09 8.15
C ILE A 105 -22.38 -8.02 9.30
N SER A 106 -23.25 -8.99 9.60
CA SER A 106 -23.14 -9.88 10.77
C SER A 106 -21.77 -10.56 10.93
N LYS A 107 -21.14 -11.05 9.87
CA LYS A 107 -19.79 -11.64 9.98
C LYS A 107 -18.66 -10.63 10.22
N LEU A 108 -18.86 -9.35 9.89
CA LEU A 108 -17.86 -8.30 10.11
C LEU A 108 -17.98 -7.68 11.51
N SER A 109 -19.15 -7.75 12.14
CA SER A 109 -19.37 -7.18 13.47
C SER A 109 -18.49 -7.80 14.55
N ASP A 110 -18.05 -9.05 14.36
CA ASP A 110 -17.13 -9.73 15.28
C ASP A 110 -15.68 -9.19 15.17
N TYR A 111 -15.38 -8.40 14.13
CA TYR A 111 -14.03 -7.94 13.79
C TYR A 111 -13.88 -6.42 13.83
N GLN A 112 -14.67 -5.75 14.70
CA GLN A 112 -14.60 -4.29 14.89
C GLN A 112 -13.20 -3.80 15.26
N SER A 113 -12.41 -4.61 15.96
CA SER A 113 -11.02 -4.29 16.32
C SER A 113 -10.10 -4.15 15.10
N HIS A 114 -10.46 -4.71 13.95
CA HIS A 114 -9.72 -4.60 12.70
C HIS A 114 -10.18 -3.45 11.79
N LYS A 115 -11.28 -2.79 12.14
CA LYS A 115 -11.79 -1.63 11.41
C LYS A 115 -10.80 -0.47 11.54
N LYS A 116 -10.24 -0.04 10.42
CA LYS A 116 -9.29 1.07 10.40
C LYS A 116 -9.51 1.97 9.19
N PRO A 117 -9.88 3.24 9.41
CA PRO A 117 -9.98 4.22 8.35
C PRO A 117 -8.67 4.38 7.58
N ILE A 118 -8.79 4.59 6.27
CA ILE A 118 -7.66 4.91 5.39
C ILE A 118 -7.79 6.37 4.99
N LYS A 119 -6.70 7.11 5.11
CA LYS A 119 -6.62 8.49 4.61
C LYS A 119 -6.25 8.48 3.12
N LYS A 120 -6.62 9.53 2.40
CA LYS A 120 -6.38 9.64 0.95
C LYS A 120 -4.90 9.46 0.58
N GLU A 121 -4.00 10.04 1.37
CA GLU A 121 -2.55 9.97 1.14
C GLU A 121 -2.06 8.52 1.26
N ILE A 122 -2.48 7.82 2.32
CA ILE A 122 -2.15 6.41 2.56
C ILE A 122 -2.74 5.54 1.44
N TYR A 123 -3.99 5.80 1.04
CA TYR A 123 -4.64 5.05 -0.03
C TYR A 123 -3.86 5.14 -1.35
N ASN A 124 -3.41 6.32 -1.76
CA ASN A 124 -2.65 6.48 -3.00
C ASN A 124 -1.37 5.64 -2.99
N GLU A 125 -0.65 5.64 -1.86
CA GLU A 125 0.54 4.82 -1.68
C GLU A 125 0.23 3.32 -1.67
N LEU A 126 -0.89 2.90 -1.06
CA LEU A 126 -1.35 1.52 -1.11
C LEU A 126 -1.74 1.10 -2.53
N LYS A 127 -2.36 2.00 -3.31
CA LYS A 127 -2.73 1.73 -4.71
C LYS A 127 -1.50 1.52 -5.58
N ASP A 128 -0.47 2.34 -5.41
CA ASP A 128 0.83 2.18 -6.08
C ASP A 128 1.40 0.78 -5.82
N LEU A 129 1.48 0.38 -4.54
CA LEU A 129 2.01 -0.92 -4.12
C LEU A 129 1.13 -2.10 -4.57
N TYR A 130 -0.19 -1.94 -4.52
CA TYR A 130 -1.13 -2.94 -5.01
C TYR A 130 -0.88 -3.24 -6.49
N ASN A 131 -0.81 -2.19 -7.33
CA ASN A 131 -0.59 -2.34 -8.77
C ASN A 131 0.76 -3.02 -9.05
N LEU A 132 1.78 -2.64 -8.28
CA LEU A 132 3.12 -3.20 -8.39
C LEU A 132 3.12 -4.72 -8.10
N HIS A 133 2.48 -5.14 -7.00
CA HIS A 133 2.39 -6.55 -6.63
C HIS A 133 1.48 -7.36 -7.57
N GLU A 134 0.45 -6.74 -8.15
CA GLU A 134 -0.38 -7.39 -9.17
C GLU A 134 0.46 -7.80 -10.39
N HIS A 135 1.31 -6.91 -10.88
CA HIS A 135 2.26 -7.21 -11.97
C HIS A 135 3.25 -8.32 -11.57
N LEU A 136 3.75 -8.34 -10.33
CA LEU A 136 4.64 -9.41 -9.88
C LEU A 136 3.95 -10.79 -9.87
N ILE A 137 2.70 -10.87 -9.42
CA ILE A 137 1.95 -12.13 -9.41
C ILE A 137 1.71 -12.62 -10.84
N LYS A 138 1.29 -11.73 -11.74
CA LYS A 138 1.13 -12.05 -13.17
C LYS A 138 2.43 -12.50 -13.81
N TYR A 139 3.53 -11.77 -13.57
CA TYR A 139 4.85 -12.14 -14.06
C TYR A 139 5.29 -13.53 -13.58
N LYS A 140 5.15 -13.82 -12.28
CA LYS A 140 5.49 -15.14 -11.70
C LYS A 140 4.67 -16.27 -12.33
N LYS A 141 3.40 -16.02 -12.64
CA LYS A 141 2.51 -17.00 -13.28
C LYS A 141 2.88 -17.20 -14.74
N ASP A 142 2.90 -16.12 -15.52
CA ASP A 142 2.95 -16.17 -16.98
C ASP A 142 4.35 -16.52 -17.51
N SER A 143 5.42 -16.23 -16.74
CA SER A 143 6.79 -16.61 -17.11
C SER A 143 7.04 -18.12 -17.04
N THR A 144 6.16 -18.89 -16.38
CA THR A 144 6.29 -20.34 -16.22
C THR A 144 5.52 -21.15 -17.27
N LEU A 145 4.60 -20.50 -17.99
CA LEU A 145 3.76 -21.12 -19.01
C LEU A 145 4.61 -21.73 -20.14
N GLU A 146 4.24 -22.93 -20.58
CA GLU A 146 4.96 -23.67 -21.63
C GLU A 146 4.72 -23.08 -23.02
N SER A 147 3.49 -22.66 -23.30
CA SER A 147 3.10 -22.05 -24.57
C SER A 147 3.26 -20.52 -24.49
N LYS A 148 4.45 -20.03 -24.83
CA LYS A 148 4.81 -18.61 -24.97
C LYS A 148 4.80 -17.84 -23.62
N PRO A 149 5.90 -17.93 -22.85
CA PRO A 149 6.04 -17.17 -21.62
C PRO A 149 6.01 -15.67 -21.93
N SER A 150 5.24 -14.91 -21.15
CA SER A 150 5.17 -13.44 -21.25
C SER A 150 5.98 -12.78 -20.14
N CYS A 151 6.72 -11.73 -20.51
CA CYS A 151 7.50 -10.90 -19.58
C CYS A 151 6.94 -9.49 -19.43
N ASP A 152 5.79 -9.19 -20.08
CA ASP A 152 5.23 -7.83 -20.12
C ASP A 152 4.92 -7.29 -18.73
N ASP A 153 4.36 -8.12 -17.84
CA ASP A 153 4.11 -7.74 -16.45
C ASP A 153 5.40 -7.60 -15.64
N GLY A 154 6.45 -8.34 -16.00
CA GLY A 154 7.78 -8.19 -15.40
C GLY A 154 8.42 -6.85 -15.76
N ASP A 155 8.31 -6.43 -17.02
CA ASP A 155 8.78 -5.12 -17.49
C ASP A 155 7.96 -3.98 -16.87
N LYS A 156 6.63 -4.07 -16.91
CA LYS A 156 5.74 -3.05 -16.31
C LYS A 156 5.96 -2.91 -14.81
N GLY A 157 6.12 -4.03 -14.11
CA GLY A 157 6.44 -4.04 -12.68
C GLY A 157 7.77 -3.33 -12.38
N ALA A 158 8.81 -3.55 -13.19
CA ALA A 158 10.09 -2.86 -13.05
C ALA A 158 9.97 -1.35 -13.32
N GLU A 159 9.29 -0.95 -14.40
CA GLU A 159 9.08 0.46 -14.74
C GLU A 159 8.31 1.21 -13.64
N LEU A 160 7.25 0.60 -13.10
CA LEU A 160 6.51 1.16 -11.97
C LEU A 160 7.38 1.29 -10.72
N TYR A 161 8.17 0.28 -10.40
CA TYR A 161 9.09 0.33 -9.26
C TYR A 161 10.03 1.53 -9.34
N GLU A 162 10.68 1.74 -10.50
CA GLU A 162 11.61 2.85 -10.70
C GLU A 162 10.91 4.21 -10.55
N SER A 163 9.65 4.31 -10.96
CA SER A 163 8.85 5.52 -10.75
C SER A 163 8.48 5.76 -9.28
N TYR A 164 8.34 4.71 -8.47
CA TYR A 164 7.91 4.79 -7.07
C TYR A 164 9.09 4.93 -6.10
N VAL A 165 10.21 4.28 -6.37
CA VAL A 165 11.40 4.26 -5.49
C VAL A 165 12.00 5.65 -5.29
N VAL A 166 11.77 6.59 -6.20
CA VAL A 166 12.17 7.99 -6.04
C VAL A 166 11.56 8.65 -4.80
N LYS A 167 10.37 8.22 -4.37
CA LYS A 167 9.69 8.70 -3.15
C LYS A 167 10.40 8.21 -1.87
N CYS A 168 11.20 7.16 -1.98
CA CYS A 168 12.01 6.63 -0.88
C CYS A 168 13.32 7.38 -0.67
N LYS A 169 13.63 8.37 -1.52
CA LYS A 169 14.67 9.35 -1.22
C LYS A 169 14.30 10.04 0.10
N TRP A 170 15.22 10.01 1.06
CA TRP A 170 15.06 10.58 2.42
C TRP A 170 14.14 9.82 3.39
N MET A 171 13.65 8.62 3.05
CA MET A 171 12.87 7.75 3.96
C MET A 171 11.68 8.42 4.65
N GLN A 172 10.93 9.27 3.96
CA GLN A 172 9.78 9.95 4.56
C GLN A 172 8.71 8.96 5.07
N ASN A 173 8.50 7.85 4.34
CA ASN A 173 7.62 6.76 4.76
C ASN A 173 8.39 5.43 4.78
N TYR A 174 8.94 5.09 5.94
CA TYR A 174 9.76 3.88 6.13
C TYR A 174 9.00 2.59 5.76
N ASP A 175 7.72 2.49 6.13
CA ASP A 175 6.92 1.28 5.91
C ASP A 175 6.58 1.09 4.43
N TYR A 176 6.19 2.16 3.73
CA TYR A 176 5.99 2.15 2.28
C TYR A 176 7.27 1.70 1.56
N CYS A 177 8.41 2.28 1.94
CA CYS A 177 9.68 1.93 1.33
C CYS A 177 10.07 0.48 1.59
N ASN A 178 9.88 -0.02 2.81
CA ASN A 178 10.12 -1.43 3.10
C ASN A 178 9.26 -2.37 2.25
N SER A 179 8.02 -2.00 1.94
CA SER A 179 7.18 -2.76 1.00
C SER A 179 7.79 -2.78 -0.40
N LEU A 180 8.26 -1.63 -0.91
CA LEU A 180 9.00 -1.56 -2.19
C LEU A 180 10.28 -2.42 -2.17
N LYS A 181 11.02 -2.42 -1.05
CA LYS A 181 12.22 -3.27 -0.89
C LYS A 181 11.84 -4.75 -1.01
N LYS A 182 10.77 -5.18 -0.33
CA LYS A 182 10.28 -6.56 -0.39
C LYS A 182 9.90 -6.95 -1.82
N PHE A 183 9.16 -6.08 -2.53
CA PHE A 183 8.86 -6.27 -3.94
C PHE A 183 10.15 -6.48 -4.76
N ARG A 184 11.13 -5.60 -4.61
CA ARG A 184 12.40 -5.68 -5.34
C ARG A 184 13.12 -7.01 -5.10
N GLU A 185 13.23 -7.42 -3.84
CA GLU A 185 13.88 -8.68 -3.48
C GLU A 185 13.18 -9.88 -4.13
N GLU A 186 11.85 -9.91 -4.13
CA GLU A 186 11.08 -10.97 -4.77
C GLU A 186 11.17 -10.94 -6.30
N TYR A 187 11.13 -9.75 -6.89
CA TYR A 187 11.26 -9.54 -8.33
C TYR A 187 12.63 -9.97 -8.83
N GLU A 188 13.71 -9.47 -8.23
CA GLU A 188 15.09 -9.78 -8.61
C GLU A 188 15.40 -11.27 -8.41
N LYS A 189 14.85 -11.88 -7.36
CA LYS A 189 14.95 -13.32 -7.14
C LYS A 189 14.28 -14.09 -8.28
N HIS A 190 13.05 -13.72 -8.64
CA HIS A 190 12.34 -14.37 -9.73
C HIS A 190 13.07 -14.16 -11.06
N SER A 191 13.44 -12.93 -11.40
CA SER A 191 14.13 -12.60 -12.66
C SER A 191 15.52 -13.24 -12.81
N SER A 192 16.14 -13.67 -11.71
CA SER A 192 17.44 -14.35 -11.71
C SER A 192 17.34 -15.88 -11.77
N GLN A 193 16.15 -16.46 -11.58
CA GLN A 193 15.93 -17.88 -11.80
C GLN A 193 15.87 -18.17 -13.31
N GLU A 194 16.06 -19.42 -13.73
CA GLU A 194 15.95 -19.86 -15.13
C GLU A 194 14.50 -19.70 -15.66
N ASN A 195 14.08 -18.45 -15.82
CA ASN A 195 12.78 -18.09 -16.34
C ASN A 195 12.81 -18.21 -17.86
N LYS A 196 11.73 -18.73 -18.42
CA LYS A 196 11.60 -18.90 -19.86
C LYS A 196 11.44 -17.57 -20.62
N CYS A 197 11.29 -16.45 -19.91
CA CYS A 197 11.29 -15.11 -20.49
C CYS A 197 12.29 -14.19 -19.76
N LEU A 198 12.97 -13.35 -20.55
CA LEU A 198 13.96 -12.37 -20.10
C LEU A 198 13.32 -10.99 -20.00
N VAL A 199 13.34 -10.40 -18.81
CA VAL A 199 12.89 -9.01 -18.57
C VAL A 199 13.95 -8.01 -19.03
N LYS A 200 13.51 -6.80 -19.40
CA LYS A 200 14.41 -5.70 -19.77
C LYS A 200 15.26 -5.19 -18.60
N MET A 201 14.72 -5.27 -17.39
CA MET A 201 15.35 -4.75 -16.18
C MET A 201 15.44 -5.84 -15.12
N GLN A 202 16.51 -6.63 -15.15
CA GLN A 202 16.70 -7.71 -14.17
C GLN A 202 16.94 -7.19 -12.75
N TYR A 203 17.68 -6.08 -12.62
CA TYR A 203 18.07 -5.45 -11.36
C TYR A 203 17.44 -4.07 -11.25
N LEU A 204 16.78 -3.83 -10.13
CA LEU A 204 16.10 -2.58 -9.82
C LEU A 204 16.96 -1.69 -8.92
N THR A 205 16.70 -0.40 -8.93
CA THR A 205 17.42 0.60 -8.15
C THR A 205 17.32 0.29 -6.66
N PRO A 206 18.43 -0.03 -5.96
CA PRO A 206 18.41 -0.12 -4.51
C PRO A 206 18.19 1.27 -3.93
N PHE A 207 17.35 1.35 -2.90
CA PHE A 207 17.37 2.49 -1.98
C PHE A 207 17.89 1.99 -0.63
N THR A 208 18.66 2.83 0.05
CA THR A 208 19.14 2.52 1.40
C THR A 208 18.59 3.53 2.38
N SER A 209 18.18 3.04 3.53
CA SER A 209 18.10 3.85 4.74
C SER A 209 19.40 4.58 4.93
N PHE A 210 19.36 5.91 4.88
CA PHE A 210 20.46 6.84 5.12
C PHE A 210 21.88 6.37 4.71
N GLY A 211 22.40 6.95 3.63
CA GLY A 211 23.85 7.08 3.45
C GLY A 211 24.55 6.14 2.45
N SER A 212 23.91 5.15 1.83
CA SER A 212 24.60 4.36 0.77
C SER A 212 24.54 4.98 -0.62
N TRP A 213 23.70 6.01 -0.84
CA TRP A 213 23.73 6.82 -2.07
C TRP A 213 25.02 7.67 -2.18
N LEU A 214 25.81 7.75 -1.10
CA LEU A 214 27.15 8.37 -1.08
C LEU A 214 28.28 7.39 -1.47
N ARG A 215 27.98 6.17 -1.91
CA ARG A 215 28.99 5.31 -2.55
C ARG A 215 28.96 5.54 -4.06
N PRO A 216 29.80 6.42 -4.62
CA PRO A 216 30.08 6.35 -6.05
C PRO A 216 30.62 4.96 -6.36
N ARG A 217 30.02 4.28 -7.34
CA ARG A 217 30.66 3.15 -8.00
C ARG A 217 31.91 3.72 -8.72
N LEU A 218 33.09 3.21 -8.33
CA LEU A 218 34.43 3.33 -8.97
C LEU A 218 35.41 4.44 -8.48
N PRO A 219 36.75 4.21 -8.62
CA PRO A 219 37.76 4.57 -7.62
C PRO A 219 38.33 5.98 -7.79
N GLY A 220 38.59 6.67 -6.68
CA GLY A 220 39.42 7.90 -6.68
C GLY A 220 38.94 9.10 -5.87
N GLY A 221 37.95 8.97 -4.98
CA GLY A 221 37.27 10.14 -4.37
C GLY A 221 37.50 10.45 -2.89
N LYS A 222 38.50 9.87 -2.21
CA LYS A 222 38.58 9.85 -0.72
C LYS A 222 38.67 11.22 -0.02
N ASN A 223 39.07 12.30 -0.71
CA ASN A 223 39.28 13.61 -0.09
C ASN A 223 38.06 14.54 -0.15
N LYS A 224 37.14 14.34 -1.09
CA LYS A 224 35.93 15.18 -1.20
C LYS A 224 34.81 14.72 -0.26
N THR A 225 34.75 13.43 0.06
CA THR A 225 33.78 12.82 0.98
C THR A 225 33.95 13.30 2.42
N LYS A 226 35.20 13.36 2.93
CA LYS A 226 35.48 13.87 4.28
C LYS A 226 35.04 15.32 4.52
N LYS A 227 35.09 16.17 3.48
CA LYS A 227 34.67 17.58 3.57
C LYS A 227 33.15 17.72 3.62
N LEU A 228 32.41 16.80 3.00
CA LEU A 228 30.95 16.80 3.01
C LEU A 228 30.39 16.20 4.31
N GLU A 229 30.98 15.10 4.80
CA GLU A 229 30.63 14.46 6.08
C GLU A 229 30.82 15.43 7.25
N LYS A 230 31.92 16.18 7.26
CA LYS A 230 32.17 17.19 8.29
C LYS A 230 31.11 18.30 8.29
N LYS A 231 30.68 18.78 7.11
CA LYS A 231 29.60 19.77 7.00
C LYS A 231 28.24 19.25 7.46
N MET A 232 27.97 17.96 7.27
CA MET A 232 26.71 17.35 7.72
C MET A 232 26.67 17.13 9.23
N GLN A 233 27.81 16.76 9.85
CA GLN A 233 27.93 16.73 11.32
C GLN A 233 27.81 18.13 11.93
N GLU A 234 28.36 19.17 11.28
CA GLU A 234 28.20 20.56 11.72
C GLU A 234 26.73 21.01 11.70
N LEU A 235 25.94 20.60 10.69
CA LEU A 235 24.49 20.90 10.61
C LEU A 235 23.62 20.09 11.59
N GLN A 236 24.08 18.92 12.02
CA GLN A 236 23.38 18.12 13.05
C GLN A 236 23.66 18.61 14.47
N ASN A 237 24.78 19.31 14.69
CA ASN A 237 25.19 19.81 16.00
C ASN A 237 24.76 21.27 16.25
N THR A 238 24.15 21.96 15.28
CA THR A 238 23.53 23.28 15.50
C THR A 238 22.18 23.12 16.22
N PRO A 239 22.00 23.70 17.43
CA PRO A 239 20.70 23.72 18.08
C PRO A 239 19.72 24.56 17.25
N ASP A 240 18.50 24.05 17.09
CA ASP A 240 17.40 24.70 16.38
C ASP A 240 16.97 25.95 17.16
N ASP A 241 17.50 27.12 16.78
CA ASP A 241 17.10 28.42 17.36
C ASP A 241 15.76 28.86 16.77
N ARG A 242 14.71 28.12 17.13
CA ARG A 242 13.30 28.49 16.92
C ARG A 242 12.63 28.89 18.21
N ASN A 243 13.31 29.68 19.04
CA ASN A 243 12.65 30.31 20.18
C ASN A 243 13.27 31.66 20.58
N SER A 244 13.17 32.67 19.71
CA SER A 244 13.22 34.06 20.18
C SER A 244 11.95 34.81 19.78
N ARG A 245 11.31 35.34 20.82
CA ARG A 245 10.01 36.02 20.82
C ARG A 245 10.07 37.27 19.95
N TYR A 246 9.07 37.47 19.10
CA TYR A 246 8.77 38.77 18.53
C TYR A 246 8.55 39.79 19.66
N LYS A 247 9.49 40.71 19.86
CA LYS A 247 9.24 41.94 20.62
C LYS A 247 8.75 43.00 19.63
N LEU A 248 7.43 43.23 19.61
CA LEU A 248 6.85 44.44 19.04
C LEU A 248 7.15 45.61 20.00
N PRO A 249 7.76 46.72 19.54
CA PRO A 249 7.88 47.91 20.35
C PRO A 249 6.53 48.64 20.39
N TYR A 250 5.89 48.62 21.56
CA TYR A 250 4.76 49.48 21.89
C TYR A 250 5.29 50.69 22.65
N HIS A 251 5.22 51.88 22.07
CA HIS A 251 5.20 53.11 22.88
C HIS A 251 4.19 54.12 22.32
N SER A 252 3.18 54.29 23.17
CA SER A 252 2.09 55.25 23.20
C SER A 252 2.55 56.70 23.13
N SER A 253 1.75 57.52 22.45
CA SER A 253 1.74 58.98 22.47
C SER A 253 1.27 59.54 23.82
N TYR A 254 1.43 60.87 23.99
CA TYR A 254 1.04 61.78 25.08
C TYR A 254 2.08 61.92 26.21
N SER A 255 2.58 63.10 26.58
CA SER A 255 2.01 64.46 26.50
C SER A 255 3.10 65.51 26.22
#